data_AF-A0A1H0VIY7-F1
#
_entry.id   AF-A0A1H0VIY7-F1
#
_cell.length_a   1.000
_cell.length_b   1.000
_cell.length_c   1.000
_cell.angle_alpha   90.00
_cell.angle_beta   90.00
_cell.angle_gamma   90.00
#
_symmetry.space_group_name_H-M   'P 1'
#
loop_
_entity.id
_entity.type
_entity.pdbx_description
1 polymer ?
#
loop_
_entity_poly.entity_id
_entity_poly.type
_entity_poly.pdbx_seq_one_letter_code
_entity_poly.pdbx_strand_id
1 'polypeptide(L)' 'MGHANARLTVHGRLVLVTRVAAGRPVAHVAKELGVSRQCAHRWVRRFRDEGAAGLADRSSRPHH' A
#
# COMPACT_ATOMS: atom_id res chain seq x y z
N MET A 1 10.19 -12.94 11.39
CA MET A 1 9.38 -12.54 10.21
C MET A 1 9.74 -11.10 9.84
N GLY A 2 10.79 -10.93 9.03
CA GLY A 2 11.44 -9.63 8.77
C GLY A 2 10.56 -8.67 7.95
N HIS A 3 10.65 -7.39 8.31
CA HIS A 3 9.74 -6.31 7.93
C HIS A 3 9.76 -5.97 6.43
N ALA A 4 8.93 -6.64 5.63
CA ALA A 4 8.60 -6.23 4.26
C ALA A 4 7.72 -4.96 4.19
N ASN A 5 7.22 -4.48 5.34
CA ASN A 5 6.39 -3.27 5.44
C ASN A 5 7.18 -1.96 5.38
N ALA A 6 8.51 -1.99 5.56
CA ALA A 6 9.32 -0.78 5.78
C ALA A 6 9.83 -0.09 4.50
N ARG A 7 9.72 -0.73 3.33
CA ARG A 7 10.39 -0.23 2.09
C ARG A 7 9.51 0.53 1.12
N LEU A 8 8.21 0.64 1.34
CA LEU A 8 7.37 1.43 0.45
C LEU A 8 7.33 2.88 0.94
N THR A 9 8.18 3.71 0.34
CA THR A 9 8.07 5.17 0.39
C THR A 9 6.63 5.59 0.04
N VAL A 10 6.19 6.78 0.47
CA VAL A 10 4.87 7.31 0.11
C VAL A 10 4.66 7.26 -1.42
N HIS A 11 5.72 7.51 -2.19
CA HIS A 11 5.71 7.37 -3.64
C HIS A 11 5.42 5.93 -4.12
N GLY A 12 6.07 4.92 -3.53
CA GLY A 12 5.78 3.52 -3.87
C GLY A 12 4.34 3.12 -3.54
N ARG A 13 3.76 3.65 -2.46
CA ARG A 13 2.35 3.43 -2.09
C ARG A 13 1.44 4.06 -3.16
N LEU A 14 1.71 5.30 -3.57
CA LEU A 14 0.99 5.97 -4.65
C LEU A 14 1.03 5.16 -5.95
N VAL A 15 2.22 4.71 -6.38
CA VAL A 15 2.35 3.89 -7.59
C VAL A 15 1.52 2.61 -7.49
N LEU A 16 1.49 1.97 -6.32
CA LEU A 16 0.70 0.77 -6.08
C LEU A 16 -0.79 1.02 -6.33
N VAL A 17 -1.37 2.03 -5.68
CA VAL A 17 -2.80 2.32 -5.81
C VAL A 17 -3.16 2.90 -7.15
N THR A 18 -2.32 3.74 -7.77
CA THR A 18 -2.58 4.27 -9.12
C THR A 18 -2.64 3.13 -10.14
N ARG A 19 -1.72 2.16 -10.09
CA ARG A 19 -1.75 1.00 -11.01
C ARG A 19 -2.98 0.13 -10.78
N VAL A 20 -3.34 -0.11 -9.52
CA VAL A 20 -4.54 -0.89 -9.17
C VAL A 20 -5.82 -0.16 -9.61
N ALA A 21 -5.88 1.16 -9.43
CA ALA A 21 -7.00 1.99 -9.89
C ALA A 21 -7.12 2.00 -11.42
N ALA A 22 -6.01 1.85 -12.15
CA ALA A 22 -5.97 1.65 -13.59
C ALA A 22 -6.40 0.23 -14.03
N GLY A 23 -6.93 -0.61 -13.13
CA GLY A 23 -7.45 -1.94 -13.42
C GLY A 23 -6.42 -3.07 -13.32
N ARG A 24 -5.18 -2.79 -12.91
CA ARG A 24 -4.16 -3.85 -12.74
C ARG A 24 -4.48 -4.72 -11.51
N PRO A 25 -4.30 -6.05 -11.58
CA PRO A 25 -4.46 -6.91 -10.41
C PRO A 25 -3.48 -6.55 -9.28
N VAL A 26 -3.99 -6.45 -8.05
CA VAL A 26 -3.20 -6.13 -6.84
C VAL A 26 -2.01 -7.09 -6.68
N ALA A 27 -2.20 -8.38 -6.99
CA ALA A 27 -1.14 -9.39 -6.87
C ALA A 27 0.05 -9.14 -7.82
N HIS A 28 -0.23 -8.70 -9.05
CA HIS A 28 0.83 -8.35 -10.01
C HIS A 28 1.59 -7.11 -9.56
N VAL A 29 0.87 -6.05 -9.20
CA VAL A 29 1.48 -4.80 -8.73
C VAL A 29 2.30 -5.01 -7.46
N ALA A 30 1.81 -5.85 -6.54
CA ALA A 30 2.53 -6.21 -5.32
C ALA A 30 3.85 -6.92 -5.63
N LYS A 31 3.86 -7.86 -6.58
CA LYS A 31 5.06 -8.58 -7.02
C LYS A 31 6.06 -7.64 -7.68
N GLU A 32 5.60 -6.74 -8.55
CA GLU A 32 6.47 -5.73 -9.20
C GLU A 32 7.13 -4.79 -8.19
N LEU A 33 6.41 -4.40 -7.14
CA LEU A 33 6.89 -3.47 -6.12
C LEU A 33 7.60 -4.16 -4.95
N GLY A 34 7.74 -5.49 -4.99
CA GLY A 34 8.42 -6.25 -3.93
C GLY A 34 7.69 -6.22 -2.57
N VAL A 35 6.37 -6.03 -2.56
CA VAL A 35 5.55 -6.01 -1.34
C VAL A 35 4.65 -7.25 -1.25
N SER A 36 4.27 -7.60 -0.01
CA SER A 36 3.31 -8.70 0.16
C SER A 36 1.92 -8.31 -0.35
N ARG A 37 1.17 -9.28 -0.87
CA ARG A 37 -0.23 -9.10 -1.30
C ARG A 37 -1.09 -8.49 -0.19
N GLN A 38 -0.92 -8.93 1.05
CA GLN A 38 -1.66 -8.38 2.19
C GLN A 38 -1.36 -6.89 2.42
N CYS A 39 -0.10 -6.48 2.27
CA CYS A 39 0.29 -5.07 2.38
C CYS A 39 -0.35 -4.24 1.28
N ALA A 40 -0.30 -4.75 0.05
CA ALA A 40 -0.92 -4.11 -1.11
C ALA A 40 -2.43 -3.93 -0.93
N HIS A 41 -3.13 -4.98 -0.50
CA HIS A 41 -4.58 -4.89 -0.21
C HIS A 41 -4.91 -3.89 0.89
N ARG A 42 -4.08 -3.80 1.95
CA ARG A 42 -4.26 -2.81 3.01
C ARG A 42 -4.20 -1.38 2.46
N TRP A 43 -3.20 -1.08 1.64
CA TRP A 43 -3.05 0.26 1.03
C TRP A 43 -4.17 0.58 0.05
N VAL A 44 -4.57 -0.38 -0.78
CA VAL A 44 -5.71 -0.21 -1.70
C VAL A 44 -6.99 0.06 -0.94
N ARG A 45 -7.27 -0.71 0.12
CA ARG A 45 -8.46 -0.50 0.95
C ARG A 45 -8.45 0.89 1.59
N ARG A 46 -7.31 1.30 2.16
CA ARG A 46 -7.17 2.61 2.80
C ARG A 46 -7.34 3.77 1.81
N PHE A 47 -6.81 3.64 0.60
CA PHE A 47 -7.03 4.64 -0.46
C PHE A 47 -8.48 4.72 -0.92
N ARG A 48 -9.22 3.60 -0.92
CA ARG A 48 -10.65 3.61 -1.26
C ARG A 48 -11.50 4.27 -0.18
N ASP A 49 -11.07 4.18 1.08
CA ASP A 49 -11.77 4.75 2.24
C ASP A 49 -11.44 6.23 2.45
N GLU A 50 -10.16 6.60 2.32
CA GLU A 50 -9.64 7.91 2.76
C GLU A 50 -8.98 8.71 1.62
N GLY A 51 -8.96 8.16 0.41
CA GLY A 51 -8.28 8.78 -0.74
C GLY A 51 -6.77 8.90 -0.57
N ALA A 52 -6.18 9.94 -1.16
CA ALA A 52 -4.75 10.22 -1.05
C ALA A 52 -4.29 10.44 0.41
N ALA A 53 -5.16 10.93 1.28
CA ALA A 53 -4.88 11.13 2.71
C ALA A 53 -4.64 9.79 3.45
N GLY A 54 -5.15 8.68 2.92
CA GLY A 54 -4.88 7.33 3.42
C GLY A 54 -3.45 6.84 3.14
N LEU A 55 -2.76 7.43 2.16
CA LEU A 55 -1.40 7.01 1.77
C LEU A 55 -0.29 7.72 2.56
N ALA A 56 -0.64 8.84 3.20
CA ALA A 56 0.23 9.53 4.13
C ALA A 56 0.70 8.58 5.24
N ASP A 57 1.91 8.81 5.75
CA ASP A 57 2.42 8.04 6.87
C ASP A 57 1.55 8.29 8.10
N ARG A 58 0.65 7.34 8.38
CA ARG A 58 0.09 7.21 9.72
C ARG A 58 0.94 6.24 10.47
N SER A 59 1.53 6.75 11.54
CA SER A 59 2.18 5.94 12.55
C SER A 59 1.33 4.71 12.81
N SER A 60 1.86 3.52 12.51
CA SER A 60 1.19 2.25 12.77
C SER A 60 1.18 1.93 14.28
N ARG A 61 1.40 2.95 15.12
CA ARG A 61 1.46 2.88 16.56
C ARG A 61 0.07 2.47 17.06
N PRO A 62 -0.04 1.37 17.82
CA PRO A 62 -1.27 1.09 18.54
C PRO A 62 -1.54 2.29 19.47
N HIS A 63 -2.72 2.90 19.36
CA HIS A 63 -3.20 3.77 20.41
C HIS A 63 -3.56 2.85 21.58
N HIS A 64 -2.75 2.90 22.63
CA HIS A 64 -2.99 2.23 23.89
C HIS A 64 -2.75 3.24 25.02
#